data_AF-A0AB34FMU2-F1
#
_entry.id   AF-A0AB34FMU2-F1
#
_cell.length_a   1.000
_cell.length_b   1.000
_cell.length_c   1.000
_cell.angle_alpha   90.00
_cell.angle_beta   90.00
_cell.angle_gamma   90.00
#
_symmetry.space_group_name_H-M   'P 1'
#
loop_
_entity.id
_entity.type
_entity.pdbx_description
1 polymer ?
#
loop_
_entity_poly.entity_id
_entity_poly.type
_entity_poly.pdbx_seq_one_letter_code
_entity_poly.pdbx_strand_id
1 'polypeptide(L)'
;MAAAADDVNIKPLSASSTAYELDDMGASAKPLRPNSRTSTSSSLQRVVPSYAYEQFHRGKQLRRMALVSFCRWLLTVALAMSIYGVLWSYSDKDALPARKKKEFNTLVIGLSIALSLNLASSLKGDVGELRWWLLSRSEYTPREVDLILQSENLSRLILLGWNSRRFIVQAFVFIFIALNLASQLALALLGITYNINPADKYTVTTPGIVAIPDMTDIQTKPALSRNTSLNLNESQIVNARRYTANTFGMVSIAFSDDDVSALPRPGKIFNPDDPTVFWDEGKLSYTYVFYESSPEGAVYYTNVASNRSISVHAECDSWRVVKGGDGLTANITVQYDDGKKEDWELPSVNGPDQTMYLNDPAVQSGDTWGQVDVFEASRTDPWAYSCNISVGSVVNAVIKEQEVGVNVTRYVPPAIALQGYGASANGVSNDTKMYQWQSYPSESAFGNTAGGSADLMARIIARYAIGVVAVTALSNTNVQARGMVPQKGITLEITNWTYLHLILGLTVGIQLLIAVVSILIANRVQVRCHSHLSMTALFRPVMQGVSCRASAADGQEVAAMMGKDTRLRYARERGGGYRILSNDL
;
A
#
# COMPACT_ATOMS: atom_id res chain seq x y z
N MET A 1 9.54 -1.40 -33.81
CA MET A 1 9.58 -2.80 -34.31
C MET A 1 8.15 -3.29 -34.46
N ALA A 2 7.82 -3.78 -35.65
CA ALA A 2 6.50 -4.24 -36.06
C ALA A 2 6.27 -5.72 -35.72
N ALA A 3 5.02 -6.16 -35.97
CA ALA A 3 4.47 -7.53 -35.99
C ALA A 3 3.93 -8.05 -34.63
N ALA A 4 2.81 -8.78 -34.54
CA ALA A 4 1.95 -9.40 -35.55
C ALA A 4 0.51 -9.56 -35.01
N ALA A 5 -0.45 -9.62 -35.93
CA ALA A 5 -1.85 -9.96 -35.72
C ALA A 5 -2.07 -11.47 -35.93
N ASP A 6 -3.03 -12.05 -35.21
CA ASP A 6 -3.62 -13.35 -35.54
C ASP A 6 -5.16 -13.24 -35.54
N ASP A 7 -5.72 -13.67 -36.66
CA ASP A 7 -7.14 -13.75 -37.00
C ASP A 7 -7.78 -15.01 -36.40
N VAL A 8 -8.94 -14.88 -35.75
CA VAL A 8 -9.85 -16.01 -35.52
C VAL A 8 -11.28 -15.64 -35.93
N ASN A 9 -11.76 -16.50 -36.83
CA ASN A 9 -12.97 -16.48 -37.63
C ASN A 9 -14.20 -16.94 -36.83
N ILE A 10 -15.27 -16.14 -36.76
CA ILE A 10 -16.59 -16.58 -36.27
C ILE A 10 -17.69 -16.11 -37.23
N LYS A 11 -18.37 -17.07 -37.86
CA LYS A 11 -19.55 -16.90 -38.72
C LYS A 11 -20.84 -16.63 -37.91
N PRO A 12 -21.85 -15.97 -38.51
CA PRO A 12 -23.05 -15.52 -37.82
C PRO A 12 -24.16 -16.60 -37.79
N LEU A 13 -24.92 -16.64 -36.69
CA LEU A 13 -26.13 -17.45 -36.55
C LEU A 13 -27.38 -16.58 -36.73
N SER A 14 -28.26 -17.08 -37.59
CA SER A 14 -29.47 -16.48 -38.13
C SER A 14 -30.66 -16.48 -37.17
N ALA A 15 -31.57 -15.55 -37.45
CA ALA A 15 -32.92 -15.45 -36.93
C ALA A 15 -33.74 -16.75 -37.10
N SER A 16 -34.66 -16.99 -36.16
CA SER A 16 -35.76 -17.93 -36.33
C SER A 16 -37.06 -17.27 -35.88
N SER A 17 -37.97 -17.12 -36.85
CA SER A 17 -39.38 -16.80 -36.65
C SER A 17 -40.16 -18.09 -36.46
N THR A 18 -41.15 -18.09 -35.56
CA THR A 18 -42.22 -19.09 -35.58
C THR A 18 -43.57 -18.38 -35.56
N ALA A 19 -44.28 -18.55 -36.68
CA ALA A 19 -45.70 -18.34 -36.84
C ALA A 19 -46.44 -19.61 -36.38
N TYR A 20 -47.65 -19.47 -35.86
CA TYR A 20 -48.64 -20.56 -35.81
C TYR A 20 -50.05 -20.02 -36.11
N GLU A 21 -50.53 -20.47 -37.27
CA GLU A 21 -51.85 -20.97 -37.65
C GLU A 21 -53.14 -20.54 -36.93
N LEU A 22 -54.07 -20.08 -37.78
CA LEU A 22 -55.52 -20.21 -37.67
C LEU A 22 -55.94 -21.68 -37.78
N ASP A 23 -56.98 -22.06 -37.03
CA ASP A 23 -57.93 -23.08 -37.48
C ASP A 23 -59.36 -22.71 -37.06
N ASP A 24 -60.28 -22.98 -37.97
CA ASP A 24 -61.69 -22.58 -38.00
C ASP A 24 -62.62 -23.76 -37.69
N MET A 25 -63.90 -23.43 -37.49
CA MET A 25 -65.13 -24.24 -37.51
C MET A 25 -65.76 -24.68 -36.18
N GLY A 26 -67.03 -24.30 -36.02
CA GLY A 26 -68.03 -25.26 -35.54
C GLY A 26 -69.19 -24.76 -34.67
N ALA A 27 -70.01 -23.86 -35.20
CA ALA A 27 -71.48 -23.81 -35.05
C ALA A 27 -72.17 -24.14 -33.71
N SER A 28 -72.97 -23.20 -33.20
CA SER A 28 -74.41 -23.46 -32.99
C SER A 28 -75.19 -22.15 -32.84
N ALA A 29 -76.12 -21.93 -33.77
CA ALA A 29 -77.08 -20.86 -33.76
C ALA A 29 -78.38 -21.31 -33.07
N LYS A 30 -79.00 -20.42 -32.28
CA LYS A 30 -80.44 -20.13 -32.44
C LYS A 30 -80.82 -18.77 -31.85
N PRO A 31 -81.73 -18.01 -32.50
CA PRO A 31 -82.03 -16.62 -32.20
C PRO A 31 -83.32 -16.46 -31.39
N LEU A 32 -83.52 -15.32 -30.75
CA LEU A 32 -84.86 -14.77 -30.51
C LEU A 32 -84.81 -13.23 -30.41
N ARG A 33 -85.80 -12.64 -31.07
CA ARG A 33 -85.97 -11.24 -31.48
C ARG A 33 -86.63 -10.39 -30.35
N PRO A 34 -86.84 -9.07 -30.56
CA PRO A 34 -86.82 -8.04 -29.54
C PRO A 34 -88.21 -7.78 -28.93
N ASN A 35 -88.24 -7.14 -27.77
CA ASN A 35 -89.41 -6.40 -27.33
C ASN A 35 -89.01 -5.00 -26.85
N SER A 36 -89.37 -4.02 -27.66
CA SER A 36 -89.57 -2.64 -27.27
C SER A 36 -90.72 -2.53 -26.28
N ARG A 37 -90.53 -1.84 -25.16
CA ARG A 37 -91.58 -0.98 -24.59
C ARG A 37 -90.99 0.13 -23.72
N THR A 38 -91.58 1.28 -23.94
CA THR A 38 -91.21 2.62 -23.56
C THR A 38 -91.61 2.95 -22.12
N SER A 39 -90.77 3.79 -21.49
CA SER A 39 -91.10 4.80 -20.47
C SER A 39 -91.79 4.36 -19.17
N THR A 40 -91.04 4.47 -18.07
CA THR A 40 -91.51 5.24 -16.91
C THR A 40 -90.35 5.87 -16.18
N SER A 41 -90.53 7.15 -15.90
CA SER A 41 -89.65 8.07 -15.19
C SER A 41 -89.29 7.59 -13.79
N SER A 42 -88.00 7.57 -13.48
CA SER A 42 -87.54 7.93 -12.14
C SER A 42 -86.22 8.69 -12.27
N SER A 43 -86.27 9.94 -11.79
CA SER A 43 -85.16 10.84 -11.60
C SER A 43 -84.16 10.24 -10.63
N LEU A 44 -83.18 9.49 -11.14
CA LEU A 44 -81.95 9.22 -10.43
C LEU A 44 -81.03 10.41 -10.65
N GLN A 45 -81.06 11.35 -9.69
CA GLN A 45 -79.96 12.26 -9.42
C GLN A 45 -78.69 11.41 -9.35
N ARG A 46 -77.92 11.41 -10.44
CA ARG A 46 -76.59 10.86 -10.50
C ARG A 46 -75.74 11.78 -9.61
N VAL A 47 -75.66 11.43 -8.32
CA VAL A 47 -74.67 11.99 -7.40
C VAL A 47 -73.33 11.73 -8.05
N VAL A 48 -72.76 12.77 -8.67
CA VAL A 48 -71.38 12.77 -9.11
C VAL A 48 -70.58 12.54 -7.82
N PRO A 49 -69.83 11.44 -7.67
CA PRO A 49 -68.94 11.33 -6.54
C PRO A 49 -67.97 12.50 -6.65
N SER A 50 -68.10 13.43 -5.69
CA SER A 50 -67.12 14.47 -5.45
C SER A 50 -65.82 13.74 -5.17
N TYR A 51 -64.98 13.60 -6.20
CA TYR A 51 -63.62 13.13 -5.98
C TYR A 51 -63.01 14.11 -4.98
N ALA A 52 -62.73 13.63 -3.78
CA ALA A 52 -62.01 14.37 -2.76
C ALA A 52 -60.67 14.76 -3.39
N TYR A 53 -60.59 15.98 -3.90
CA TYR A 53 -59.35 16.56 -4.36
C TYR A 53 -58.42 16.53 -3.17
N GLU A 54 -57.37 15.70 -3.23
CA GLU A 54 -56.36 15.63 -2.19
C GLU A 54 -55.76 17.03 -2.03
N GLN A 55 -56.19 17.74 -0.99
CA GLN A 55 -55.77 19.11 -0.73
C GLN A 55 -54.25 19.13 -0.61
N PHE A 56 -53.60 20.03 -1.34
CA PHE A 56 -52.15 20.14 -1.37
C PHE A 56 -51.60 20.52 0.02
N HIS A 57 -51.03 19.56 0.74
CA HIS A 57 -50.39 19.75 2.03
C HIS A 57 -48.87 19.88 1.88
N ARG A 58 -48.37 21.12 1.86
CA ARG A 58 -46.93 21.43 1.71
C ARG A 58 -46.03 20.68 2.70
N GLY A 59 -46.43 20.57 3.97
CA GLY A 59 -45.63 19.89 4.99
C GLY A 59 -45.48 18.37 4.78
N LYS A 60 -46.54 17.70 4.31
CA LYS A 60 -46.51 16.25 4.04
C LYS A 60 -45.66 15.93 2.82
N GLN A 61 -45.74 16.76 1.77
CA GLN A 61 -44.89 16.62 0.57
C GLN A 61 -43.41 16.84 0.91
N LEU A 62 -43.09 17.90 1.66
CA LEU A 62 -41.74 18.21 2.10
C LEU A 62 -41.12 17.04 2.89
N ARG A 63 -41.84 16.50 3.88
CA ARG A 63 -41.35 15.36 4.69
C ARG A 63 -41.09 14.12 3.85
N ARG A 64 -41.96 13.83 2.89
CA ARG A 64 -41.82 12.68 1.99
C ARG A 64 -40.59 12.82 1.09
N MET A 65 -40.41 13.97 0.45
CA MET A 65 -39.24 14.25 -0.41
C MET A 65 -37.94 14.24 0.40
N ALA A 66 -37.95 14.93 1.55
CA ALA A 66 -36.80 14.96 2.45
C ALA A 66 -36.37 13.56 2.89
N LEU A 67 -37.32 12.68 3.24
CA LEU A 67 -37.01 11.31 3.63
C LEU A 67 -36.40 10.50 2.46
N VAL A 68 -36.95 10.61 1.25
CA VAL A 68 -36.44 9.89 0.07
C VAL A 68 -35.03 10.36 -0.30
N SER A 69 -34.81 11.67 -0.37
CA SER A 69 -33.49 12.23 -0.70
C SER A 69 -32.47 12.00 0.42
N PHE A 70 -32.89 12.01 1.69
CA PHE A 70 -32.04 11.66 2.82
C PHE A 70 -31.59 10.20 2.76
N CYS A 71 -32.49 9.26 2.44
CA CYS A 71 -32.11 7.85 2.27
C CYS A 71 -31.09 7.66 1.13
N ARG A 72 -31.29 8.34 -0.02
CA ARG A 72 -30.35 8.31 -1.15
C ARG A 72 -28.98 8.89 -0.78
N TRP A 73 -28.97 9.99 -0.04
CA TRP A 73 -27.75 10.62 0.44
C TRP A 73 -27.02 9.74 1.47
N LEU A 74 -27.74 9.12 2.41
CA LEU A 74 -27.16 8.22 3.40
C LEU A 74 -26.47 7.02 2.73
N LEU A 75 -27.06 6.49 1.64
CA LEU A 75 -26.44 5.44 0.85
C LEU A 75 -25.13 5.90 0.19
N THR A 76 -25.07 7.14 -0.31
CA THR A 76 -23.81 7.72 -0.82
C THR A 76 -22.77 7.84 0.28
N VAL A 77 -23.15 8.33 1.46
CA VAL A 77 -22.24 8.42 2.61
C VAL A 77 -21.69 7.04 2.97
N ALA A 78 -22.54 6.03 3.05
CA ALA A 78 -22.12 4.67 3.35
C ALA A 78 -21.12 4.11 2.31
N LEU A 79 -21.38 4.32 1.02
CA LEU A 79 -20.48 3.92 -0.06
C LEU A 79 -19.14 4.69 -0.02
N ALA A 80 -19.18 6.01 0.18
CA ALA A 80 -17.98 6.84 0.29
C ALA A 80 -17.12 6.45 1.51
N MET A 81 -17.74 6.20 2.66
CA MET A 81 -17.07 5.71 3.86
C MET A 81 -16.49 4.31 3.65
N SER A 82 -17.17 3.45 2.89
CA SER A 82 -16.66 2.11 2.56
C SER A 82 -15.40 2.19 1.70
N ILE A 83 -15.38 3.07 0.68
CA ILE A 83 -14.18 3.31 -0.13
C ILE A 83 -13.03 3.84 0.74
N TYR A 84 -13.31 4.82 1.60
CA TYR A 84 -12.33 5.36 2.52
C TYR A 84 -11.75 4.28 3.45
N GLY A 85 -12.62 3.45 4.04
CA GLY A 85 -12.20 2.36 4.92
C GLY A 85 -11.34 1.30 4.23
N VAL A 86 -11.65 0.95 2.97
CA VAL A 86 -10.82 0.04 2.18
C VAL A 86 -9.44 0.65 1.89
N LEU A 87 -9.37 1.92 1.50
CA LEU A 87 -8.11 2.61 1.24
C LEU A 87 -7.26 2.72 2.52
N TRP A 88 -7.88 3.09 3.64
CA TRP A 88 -7.21 3.18 4.94
C TRP A 88 -6.67 1.81 5.39
N SER A 89 -7.51 0.77 5.40
CA SER A 89 -7.12 -0.56 5.89
C SER A 89 -6.00 -1.21 5.07
N TYR A 90 -5.87 -0.88 3.79
CA TYR A 90 -4.80 -1.39 2.93
C TYR A 90 -3.55 -0.52 2.95
N SER A 91 -3.68 0.79 3.23
CA SER A 91 -2.55 1.72 3.33
C SER A 91 -1.79 1.61 4.66
N ASP A 92 -2.44 1.16 5.73
CA ASP A 92 -1.81 0.99 7.06
C ASP A 92 -0.80 -0.16 7.13
N LYS A 93 -0.73 -1.00 6.08
CA LYS A 93 0.10 -2.20 6.05
C LYS A 93 1.36 -1.98 5.22
N ASP A 94 2.52 -2.12 5.85
CA ASP A 94 3.85 -1.97 5.22
C ASP A 94 4.13 -2.99 4.11
N ALA A 95 3.47 -4.15 4.13
CA ALA A 95 3.54 -5.13 3.06
C ALA A 95 2.29 -6.01 3.03
N LEU A 96 1.79 -6.25 1.82
CA LEU A 96 0.65 -7.14 1.56
C LEU A 96 1.06 -8.25 0.59
N PRO A 97 0.55 -9.48 0.74
CA PRO A 97 0.79 -10.54 -0.24
C PRO A 97 0.23 -10.15 -1.61
N ALA A 98 0.94 -10.50 -2.70
CA ALA A 98 0.49 -10.19 -4.06
C ALA A 98 -0.96 -10.64 -4.40
N ARG A 99 -1.46 -11.70 -3.74
CA ARG A 99 -2.85 -12.17 -3.91
C ARG A 99 -3.88 -11.11 -3.49
N LYS A 100 -3.57 -10.31 -2.46
CA LYS A 100 -4.44 -9.23 -1.96
C LYS A 100 -4.61 -8.07 -2.94
N LYS A 101 -3.76 -7.97 -3.97
CA LYS A 101 -3.91 -6.99 -5.06
C LYS A 101 -5.25 -7.14 -5.78
N LYS A 102 -5.63 -8.38 -6.11
CA LYS A 102 -6.88 -8.66 -6.84
C LYS A 102 -8.09 -8.28 -6.00
N GLU A 103 -8.09 -8.66 -4.73
CA GLU A 103 -9.15 -8.35 -3.77
C GLU A 103 -9.34 -6.83 -3.60
N PHE A 104 -8.24 -6.10 -3.39
CA PHE A 104 -8.27 -4.64 -3.31
C PHE A 104 -8.87 -4.00 -4.57
N ASN A 105 -8.37 -4.38 -5.74
CA ASN A 105 -8.86 -3.84 -7.02
C ASN A 105 -10.35 -4.12 -7.22
N THR A 106 -10.81 -5.35 -6.93
CA THR A 106 -12.23 -5.70 -7.06
C THR A 106 -13.09 -4.88 -6.10
N LEU A 107 -12.68 -4.68 -4.85
CA LEU A 107 -13.43 -3.91 -3.87
C LEU A 107 -13.51 -2.42 -4.25
N VAL A 108 -12.39 -1.78 -4.56
CA VAL A 108 -12.35 -0.34 -4.89
C VAL A 108 -13.10 -0.05 -6.18
N ILE A 109 -12.92 -0.87 -7.23
CA ILE A 109 -13.66 -0.71 -8.49
C ILE A 109 -15.16 -0.95 -8.28
N GLY A 110 -15.53 -2.03 -7.58
CA GLY A 110 -16.94 -2.37 -7.31
C GLY A 110 -17.66 -1.27 -6.51
N LEU A 111 -17.03 -0.77 -5.45
CA LEU A 111 -17.58 0.32 -4.64
C LEU A 111 -17.65 1.64 -5.41
N SER A 112 -16.66 1.94 -6.27
CA SER A 112 -16.67 3.15 -7.11
C SER A 112 -17.79 3.12 -8.16
N ILE A 113 -18.06 1.95 -8.76
CA ILE A 113 -19.19 1.76 -9.68
C ILE A 113 -20.52 1.89 -8.92
N ALA A 114 -20.64 1.29 -7.74
CA ALA A 114 -21.85 1.42 -6.93
C ALA A 114 -22.12 2.89 -6.54
N LEU A 115 -21.08 3.64 -6.19
CA LEU A 115 -21.16 5.06 -5.87
C LEU A 115 -21.57 5.89 -7.09
N SER A 116 -21.01 5.63 -8.27
CA SER A 116 -21.37 6.35 -9.50
C SER A 116 -22.83 6.13 -9.91
N LEU A 117 -23.30 4.87 -9.81
CA LEU A 117 -24.69 4.51 -10.11
C LEU A 117 -25.66 5.14 -9.11
N ASN A 118 -25.31 5.15 -7.81
CA ASN A 118 -26.15 5.79 -6.80
C ASN A 118 -26.26 7.30 -7.03
N LEU A 119 -25.16 7.95 -7.38
CA LEU A 119 -25.15 9.39 -7.65
C LEU A 119 -25.96 9.75 -8.91
N ALA A 120 -25.81 8.98 -9.99
CA ALA A 120 -26.63 9.16 -11.19
C ALA A 120 -28.13 8.93 -10.91
N SER A 121 -28.46 7.91 -10.10
CA SER A 121 -29.84 7.64 -9.67
C SER A 121 -30.42 8.77 -8.83
N SER A 122 -29.63 9.33 -7.91
CA SER A 122 -30.02 10.48 -7.09
C SER A 122 -30.34 11.71 -7.95
N LEU A 123 -29.43 12.06 -8.88
CA LEU A 123 -29.62 13.19 -9.79
C LEU A 123 -30.85 13.03 -10.67
N LYS A 124 -31.14 11.82 -11.18
CA LYS A 124 -32.38 11.54 -11.92
C LYS A 124 -33.62 11.79 -11.07
N GLY A 125 -33.59 11.37 -9.81
CA GLY A 125 -34.66 11.63 -8.86
C GLY A 125 -34.90 13.13 -8.63
N ASP A 126 -33.82 13.90 -8.45
CA ASP A 126 -33.89 15.35 -8.25
C ASP A 126 -34.45 16.08 -9.49
N VAL A 127 -34.06 15.66 -10.70
CA VAL A 127 -34.63 16.16 -11.97
C VAL A 127 -36.13 15.86 -12.07
N GLY A 128 -36.55 14.63 -11.71
CA GLY A 128 -37.95 14.21 -11.73
C GLY A 128 -38.86 15.00 -10.79
N GLU A 129 -38.31 15.53 -9.69
CA GLU A 129 -39.01 16.43 -8.76
C GLU A 129 -39.02 17.88 -9.28
N LEU A 130 -37.88 18.38 -9.78
CA LEU A 130 -37.73 19.75 -10.26
C LEU A 130 -38.47 20.04 -11.58
N ARG A 131 -38.74 19.04 -12.42
CA ARG A 131 -39.47 19.24 -13.68
C ARG A 131 -40.83 19.92 -13.48
N TRP A 132 -41.51 19.63 -12.37
CA TRP A 132 -42.82 20.21 -12.05
C TRP A 132 -42.72 21.69 -11.73
N TRP A 133 -41.65 22.08 -11.03
CA TRP A 133 -41.35 23.49 -10.81
C TRP A 133 -41.02 24.19 -12.12
N LEU A 134 -40.21 23.56 -12.99
CA LEU A 134 -39.86 24.11 -14.30
C LEU A 134 -41.12 24.38 -15.14
N LEU A 135 -42.03 23.41 -15.24
CA LEU A 135 -43.31 23.53 -15.97
C LEU A 135 -44.24 24.63 -15.42
N SER A 136 -44.09 25.01 -14.15
CA SER A 136 -44.95 26.03 -13.52
C SER A 136 -44.54 27.47 -13.84
N ARG A 137 -43.28 27.65 -14.24
CA ARG A 137 -42.64 28.97 -14.31
C ARG A 137 -42.96 29.75 -15.57
N SER A 138 -43.22 29.07 -16.68
CA SER A 138 -43.49 29.69 -17.98
C SER A 138 -44.45 28.83 -18.81
N GLU A 139 -44.89 29.37 -19.94
CA GLU A 139 -45.76 28.71 -20.91
C GLU A 139 -44.91 28.03 -21.98
N TYR A 140 -44.94 26.71 -22.12
CA TYR A 140 -44.05 25.94 -22.98
C TYR A 140 -44.77 25.40 -24.21
N THR A 141 -44.04 25.12 -25.30
CA THR A 141 -44.60 24.38 -26.44
C THR A 141 -44.94 22.93 -26.04
N PRO A 142 -45.92 22.27 -26.70
CA PRO A 142 -46.25 20.87 -26.42
C PRO A 142 -45.03 19.93 -26.50
N ARG A 143 -44.12 20.19 -27.45
CA ARG A 143 -42.85 19.48 -27.61
C ARG A 143 -41.92 19.66 -26.41
N GLU A 144 -41.76 20.90 -25.91
CA GLU A 144 -40.95 21.17 -24.73
C GLU A 144 -41.55 20.55 -23.47
N VAL A 145 -42.88 20.55 -23.33
CA VAL A 145 -43.55 19.93 -22.17
C VAL A 145 -43.34 18.42 -22.14
N ASP A 146 -43.47 17.73 -23.28
CA ASP A 146 -43.18 16.29 -23.37
C ASP A 146 -41.72 15.99 -23.00
N LEU A 147 -40.78 16.76 -23.53
CA LEU A 147 -39.35 16.60 -23.21
C LEU A 147 -39.01 16.93 -21.74
N ILE A 148 -39.65 17.94 -21.13
CA ILE A 148 -39.51 18.26 -19.70
C ILE A 148 -40.08 17.15 -18.84
N LEU A 149 -41.20 16.54 -19.25
CA LEU A 149 -41.79 15.44 -18.53
C LEU A 149 -40.94 14.17 -18.62
N GLN A 150 -40.28 13.93 -19.75
CA GLN A 150 -39.34 12.81 -19.93
C GLN A 150 -37.90 13.15 -19.50
N SER A 151 -37.67 14.27 -18.81
CA SER A 151 -36.33 14.79 -18.47
C SER A 151 -35.50 13.91 -17.52
N GLU A 152 -36.12 12.92 -16.88
CA GLU A 152 -35.44 11.87 -16.10
C GLU A 152 -34.49 11.02 -16.97
N ASN A 153 -34.77 10.94 -18.28
CA ASN A 153 -33.91 10.30 -19.25
C ASN A 153 -32.89 11.29 -19.78
N LEU A 154 -31.60 11.02 -19.57
CA LEU A 154 -30.49 11.90 -19.96
C LEU A 154 -30.52 12.24 -21.47
N SER A 155 -30.86 11.28 -22.33
CA SER A 155 -31.01 11.51 -23.77
C SER A 155 -32.12 12.52 -24.11
N ARG A 156 -33.25 12.49 -23.38
CA ARG A 156 -34.35 13.44 -23.55
C ARG A 156 -34.02 14.80 -22.94
N LEU A 157 -33.26 14.83 -21.84
CA LEU A 157 -32.73 16.06 -21.24
C LEU A 157 -31.78 16.80 -22.20
N ILE A 158 -30.90 16.09 -22.91
CA ILE A 158 -30.04 16.67 -23.96
C ILE A 158 -30.89 17.22 -25.11
N LEU A 159 -31.87 16.44 -25.58
CA LEU A 159 -32.78 16.87 -26.65
C LEU A 159 -33.58 18.12 -26.26
N LEU A 160 -33.99 18.23 -24.99
CA LEU A 160 -34.63 19.41 -24.43
C LEU A 160 -33.71 20.64 -24.51
N GLY A 161 -32.42 20.47 -24.20
CA GLY A 161 -31.42 21.54 -24.30
C GLY A 161 -31.23 22.05 -25.73
N TRP A 162 -31.24 21.16 -26.72
CA TRP A 162 -31.15 21.54 -28.14
C TRP A 162 -32.43 22.14 -28.69
N ASN A 163 -33.61 21.67 -28.25
CA ASN A 163 -34.89 22.15 -28.77
C ASN A 163 -35.33 23.47 -28.14
N SER A 164 -34.96 23.74 -26.88
CA SER A 164 -35.37 24.95 -26.16
C SER A 164 -34.39 26.11 -26.36
N ARG A 165 -34.91 27.30 -26.69
CA ARG A 165 -34.12 28.56 -26.77
C ARG A 165 -34.15 29.38 -25.47
N ARG A 166 -34.77 28.84 -24.42
CA ARG A 166 -35.00 29.59 -23.18
C ARG A 166 -33.84 29.42 -22.22
N PHE A 167 -33.28 30.54 -21.75
CA PHE A 167 -32.14 30.55 -20.85
C PHE A 167 -32.34 29.71 -19.57
N ILE A 168 -33.54 29.76 -18.96
CA ILE A 168 -33.83 28.99 -17.73
C ILE A 168 -33.79 27.47 -17.98
N VAL A 169 -34.32 27.02 -19.12
CA VAL A 169 -34.32 25.59 -19.50
C VAL A 169 -32.91 25.15 -19.86
N GLN A 170 -32.17 25.98 -20.60
CA GLN A 170 -30.77 25.72 -20.95
C GLN A 170 -29.88 25.65 -19.71
N ALA A 171 -30.04 26.57 -18.76
CA ALA A 171 -29.30 26.56 -17.49
C ALA A 171 -29.63 25.31 -16.66
N PHE A 172 -30.90 24.90 -16.61
CA PHE A 172 -31.32 23.65 -15.95
C PHE A 172 -30.62 22.43 -16.58
N VAL A 173 -30.72 22.28 -17.90
CA VAL A 173 -30.10 21.16 -18.63
C VAL A 173 -28.58 21.16 -18.45
N PHE A 174 -27.94 22.33 -18.59
CA PHE A 174 -26.49 22.47 -18.44
C PHE A 174 -26.00 22.07 -17.04
N ILE A 175 -26.65 22.56 -15.98
CA ILE A 175 -26.26 22.23 -14.59
C ILE A 175 -26.34 20.72 -14.36
N PHE A 176 -27.43 20.06 -14.76
CA PHE A 176 -27.59 18.63 -14.53
C PHE A 176 -26.64 17.77 -15.37
N ILE A 177 -26.36 18.16 -16.62
CA ILE A 177 -25.36 17.47 -17.44
C ILE A 177 -23.96 17.67 -16.85
N ALA A 178 -23.61 18.89 -16.45
CA ALA A 178 -22.32 19.21 -15.85
C ALA A 178 -22.10 18.43 -14.55
N LEU A 179 -23.13 18.31 -13.69
CA LEU A 179 -23.05 17.52 -12.46
C LEU A 179 -22.91 16.02 -12.72
N ASN A 180 -23.65 15.48 -13.69
CA ASN A 180 -23.49 14.07 -14.09
C ASN A 180 -22.07 13.82 -14.62
N LEU A 181 -21.52 14.71 -15.45
CA LEU A 181 -20.16 14.58 -15.97
C LEU A 181 -19.10 14.75 -14.88
N ALA A 182 -19.23 15.78 -14.05
CA ALA A 182 -18.30 16.06 -12.96
C ALA A 182 -18.25 14.91 -11.95
N SER A 183 -19.40 14.28 -11.66
CA SER A 183 -19.44 13.11 -10.78
C SER A 183 -18.66 11.91 -11.31
N GLN A 184 -18.75 11.66 -12.62
CA GLN A 184 -18.00 10.56 -13.27
C GLN A 184 -16.51 10.87 -13.31
N LEU A 185 -16.15 12.13 -13.58
CA LEU A 185 -14.75 12.57 -13.58
C LEU A 185 -14.14 12.47 -12.18
N ALA A 186 -14.85 12.93 -11.13
CA ALA A 186 -14.39 12.85 -9.76
C ALA A 186 -14.07 11.41 -9.32
N LEU A 187 -14.90 10.44 -9.73
CA LEU A 187 -14.67 9.02 -9.43
C LEU A 187 -13.56 8.40 -10.28
N ALA A 188 -13.42 8.81 -11.55
CA ALA A 188 -12.27 8.42 -12.35
C ALA A 188 -10.95 8.93 -11.74
N LEU A 189 -10.96 10.16 -11.20
CA LEU A 189 -9.83 10.74 -10.49
C LEU A 189 -9.55 10.06 -9.15
N LEU A 190 -10.49 9.31 -8.56
CA LEU A 190 -10.21 8.52 -7.36
C LEU A 190 -9.19 7.41 -7.66
N GLY A 191 -9.22 6.82 -8.86
CA GLY A 191 -8.28 5.79 -9.28
C GLY A 191 -6.83 6.26 -9.42
N ILE A 192 -6.59 7.57 -9.50
CA ILE A 192 -5.23 8.14 -9.56
C ILE A 192 -4.72 8.61 -8.18
N THR A 193 -5.55 8.58 -7.13
CA THR A 193 -5.15 9.03 -5.78
C THR A 193 -4.31 8.03 -5.01
N TYR A 194 -4.23 6.79 -5.52
CA TYR A 194 -3.46 5.71 -4.91
C TYR A 194 -2.60 5.01 -5.96
N ASN A 195 -1.49 4.45 -5.53
CA ASN A 195 -0.62 3.62 -6.34
C ASN A 195 -0.36 2.27 -5.62
N ILE A 196 -0.29 1.19 -6.41
CA ILE A 196 0.03 -0.15 -5.90
C ILE A 196 1.44 -0.47 -6.34
N ASN A 197 2.39 -0.16 -5.47
CA ASN A 197 3.80 -0.35 -5.69
C ASN A 197 4.25 -1.75 -5.23
N PRO A 198 5.35 -2.29 -5.76
CA PRO A 198 6.04 -3.39 -5.10
C PRO A 198 6.46 -2.95 -3.68
N ALA A 199 6.40 -3.89 -2.74
CA ALA A 199 6.86 -3.62 -1.39
C ALA A 199 8.41 -3.68 -1.37
N ASP A 200 9.05 -2.52 -1.34
CA ASP A 200 10.52 -2.43 -1.46
C ASP A 200 11.23 -2.30 -0.10
N LYS A 201 10.48 -2.06 0.98
CA LYS A 201 11.03 -1.92 2.35
C LYS A 201 10.84 -3.15 3.22
N TYR A 202 9.65 -3.74 3.15
CA TYR A 202 9.27 -4.91 3.92
C TYR A 202 8.60 -5.92 3.01
N THR A 203 8.70 -7.18 3.38
CA THR A 203 7.92 -8.21 2.72
C THR A 203 7.29 -9.18 3.70
N VAL A 204 6.20 -9.81 3.24
CA VAL A 204 5.54 -10.88 3.96
C VAL A 204 6.36 -12.15 3.81
N THR A 205 6.70 -12.78 4.92
CA THR A 205 7.44 -14.04 4.93
C THR A 205 6.51 -15.21 5.27
N THR A 206 6.78 -16.39 4.70
CA THR A 206 6.03 -17.63 4.98
C THR A 206 6.98 -18.77 5.31
N PRO A 207 6.65 -19.69 6.23
CA PRO A 207 7.50 -20.84 6.52
C PRO A 207 7.81 -21.67 5.25
N GLY A 208 9.08 -22.01 5.03
CA GLY A 208 9.53 -22.80 3.89
C GLY A 208 11.04 -22.99 3.86
N ILE A 209 11.58 -23.33 2.68
CA ILE A 209 13.02 -23.47 2.48
C ILE A 209 13.60 -22.13 2.04
N VAL A 210 14.59 -21.64 2.77
CA VAL A 210 15.35 -20.41 2.50
C VAL A 210 16.82 -20.75 2.28
N ALA A 211 17.52 -19.87 1.58
CA ALA A 211 18.97 -19.90 1.48
C ALA A 211 19.55 -19.01 2.59
N ILE A 212 20.35 -19.62 3.47
CA ILE A 212 21.05 -18.96 4.59
C ILE A 212 22.56 -19.13 4.40
N PRO A 213 23.38 -18.19 4.88
CA PRO A 213 24.82 -18.33 4.77
C PRO A 213 25.32 -19.53 5.59
N ASP A 214 26.18 -20.35 5.00
CA ASP A 214 26.84 -21.44 5.71
C ASP A 214 27.88 -20.87 6.68
N MET A 215 27.57 -20.87 7.97
CA MET A 215 28.45 -20.34 9.01
C MET A 215 29.28 -21.44 9.71
N THR A 216 29.41 -22.62 9.10
CA THR A 216 30.20 -23.73 9.69
C THR A 216 31.71 -23.47 9.68
N ASP A 217 32.22 -22.75 8.69
CA ASP A 217 33.63 -22.43 8.51
C ASP A 217 33.82 -21.06 7.82
N ILE A 218 34.98 -20.42 8.01
CA ILE A 218 35.38 -19.24 7.25
C ILE A 218 35.85 -19.72 5.88
N GLN A 219 35.04 -19.49 4.84
CA GLN A 219 35.37 -20.00 3.50
C GLN A 219 36.44 -19.13 2.84
N THR A 220 37.67 -19.64 2.82
CA THR A 220 38.77 -19.00 2.10
C THR A 220 38.71 -19.44 0.64
N LYS A 221 38.18 -18.59 -0.26
CA LYS A 221 38.23 -18.91 -1.71
C LYS A 221 39.69 -19.13 -2.12
N PRO A 222 40.07 -20.29 -2.67
CA PRO A 222 41.41 -20.43 -3.22
C PRO A 222 41.47 -19.52 -4.46
N ALA A 223 42.35 -18.52 -4.46
CA ALA A 223 42.58 -17.67 -5.64
C ALA A 223 43.02 -18.47 -6.90
N LEU A 224 43.18 -19.80 -6.79
CA LEU A 224 43.65 -20.74 -7.82
C LEU A 224 42.71 -21.94 -8.07
N SER A 225 41.50 -22.00 -7.50
CA SER A 225 40.61 -23.16 -7.70
C SER A 225 39.90 -23.10 -9.05
N ARG A 226 40.64 -23.35 -10.12
CA ARG A 226 40.04 -23.77 -11.40
C ARG A 226 40.38 -25.20 -11.81
N ASN A 227 41.23 -25.96 -11.09
CA ASN A 227 41.42 -27.40 -11.35
C ASN A 227 42.26 -28.19 -10.31
N THR A 228 42.51 -27.67 -9.10
CA THR A 228 43.37 -28.38 -8.15
C THR A 228 42.72 -28.36 -6.77
N SER A 229 42.08 -29.48 -6.42
CA SER A 229 41.89 -29.88 -5.02
C SER A 229 43.27 -30.12 -4.41
N LEU A 230 43.97 -29.04 -4.09
CA LEU A 230 45.18 -29.11 -3.28
C LEU A 230 44.73 -29.57 -1.89
N ASN A 231 45.14 -30.78 -1.51
CA ASN A 231 45.09 -31.23 -0.12
C ASN A 231 45.99 -30.30 0.69
N LEU A 232 45.45 -29.16 1.14
CA LEU A 232 46.15 -28.24 2.01
C LEU A 232 46.43 -28.95 3.34
N ASN A 233 47.63 -28.77 3.87
CA ASN A 233 47.96 -29.28 5.21
C ASN A 233 47.13 -28.51 6.26
N GLU A 234 46.80 -29.17 7.38
CA GLU A 234 45.98 -28.57 8.46
C GLU A 234 46.53 -27.20 8.92
N SER A 235 47.87 -27.06 9.00
CA SER A 235 48.50 -25.80 9.36
C SER A 235 48.25 -24.68 8.34
N GLN A 236 48.18 -25.00 7.04
CA GLN A 236 47.89 -24.03 5.99
C GLN A 236 46.42 -23.57 6.05
N ILE A 237 45.51 -24.47 6.40
CA ILE A 237 44.08 -24.16 6.56
C ILE A 237 43.87 -23.23 7.76
N VAL A 238 44.48 -23.54 8.91
CA VAL A 238 44.43 -22.67 10.10
C VAL A 238 45.00 -21.28 9.81
N ASN A 239 46.12 -21.22 9.11
CA ASN A 239 46.76 -19.99 8.69
C ASN A 239 45.89 -19.16 7.73
N ALA A 240 45.25 -19.82 6.76
CA ALA A 240 44.30 -19.18 5.86
C ALA A 240 43.10 -18.61 6.64
N ARG A 241 42.50 -19.37 7.56
CA ARG A 241 41.39 -18.90 8.41
C ARG A 241 41.78 -17.67 9.24
N ARG A 242 42.97 -17.68 9.85
CA ARG A 242 43.51 -16.55 10.62
C ARG A 242 43.64 -15.29 9.75
N TYR A 243 44.26 -15.40 8.58
CA TYR A 243 44.41 -14.28 7.64
C TYR A 243 43.06 -13.77 7.15
N THR A 244 42.14 -14.67 6.79
CA THR A 244 40.81 -14.30 6.31
C THR A 244 39.95 -13.67 7.40
N ALA A 245 40.01 -14.16 8.64
CA ALA A 245 39.32 -13.54 9.76
C ALA A 245 39.77 -12.08 9.97
N ASN A 246 41.08 -11.83 9.97
CA ASN A 246 41.61 -10.47 10.03
C ASN A 246 41.13 -9.63 8.84
N THR A 247 41.27 -10.15 7.62
CA THR A 247 40.84 -9.46 6.39
C THR A 247 39.34 -9.10 6.43
N PHE A 248 38.49 -10.00 6.90
CA PHE A 248 37.05 -9.78 7.02
C PHE A 248 36.72 -8.69 8.06
N GLY A 249 37.43 -8.65 9.18
CA GLY A 249 37.30 -7.55 10.13
C GLY A 249 37.70 -6.21 9.51
N MET A 250 38.78 -6.16 8.71
CA MET A 250 39.16 -4.96 7.95
C MET A 250 38.12 -4.54 6.90
N VAL A 251 37.57 -5.49 6.14
CA VAL A 251 36.51 -5.20 5.15
C VAL A 251 35.28 -4.60 5.81
N SER A 252 35.00 -4.97 7.07
CA SER A 252 33.86 -4.45 7.81
C SER A 252 33.90 -2.95 8.11
N ILE A 253 35.03 -2.26 7.87
CA ILE A 253 35.11 -0.79 7.97
C ILE A 253 34.11 -0.12 7.02
N ALA A 254 33.79 -0.77 5.90
CA ALA A 254 32.80 -0.25 4.94
C ALA A 254 31.36 -0.30 5.45
N PHE A 255 31.08 -0.98 6.57
CA PHE A 255 29.74 -1.07 7.14
C PHE A 255 29.46 0.07 8.11
N SER A 256 28.27 0.67 7.98
CA SER A 256 27.71 1.55 8.99
C SER A 256 27.26 0.77 10.23
N ASP A 257 27.43 1.39 11.39
CA ASP A 257 26.86 0.94 12.65
C ASP A 257 25.80 1.92 13.17
N ASP A 258 24.91 1.42 14.03
CA ASP A 258 23.86 2.22 14.68
C ASP A 258 23.55 1.63 16.07
N ASP A 259 22.63 2.23 16.81
CA ASP A 259 22.19 1.74 18.11
C ASP A 259 21.29 0.49 17.99
N VAL A 260 21.29 -0.36 19.02
CA VAL A 260 20.46 -1.57 19.11
C VAL A 260 18.95 -1.29 18.92
N SER A 261 18.47 -0.08 19.20
CA SER A 261 17.09 0.33 18.95
C SER A 261 16.72 0.39 17.46
N ALA A 262 17.70 0.51 16.57
CA ALA A 262 17.54 0.54 15.11
C ALA A 262 17.57 -0.85 14.46
N LEU A 263 17.63 -1.93 15.25
CA LEU A 263 17.66 -3.30 14.76
C LEU A 263 16.53 -3.57 13.73
N PRO A 264 16.86 -4.17 12.57
CA PRO A 264 15.86 -4.43 11.54
C PRO A 264 14.84 -5.43 12.04
N ARG A 265 13.56 -5.12 11.84
CA ARG A 265 12.47 -6.07 12.13
C ARG A 265 12.51 -7.23 11.13
N PRO A 266 12.13 -8.45 11.54
CA PRO A 266 12.04 -9.59 10.63
C PRO A 266 11.18 -9.26 9.40
N GLY A 267 11.68 -9.59 8.21
CA GLY A 267 11.03 -9.28 6.93
C GLY A 267 11.42 -7.94 6.31
N LYS A 268 12.26 -7.12 6.96
CA LYS A 268 12.87 -5.93 6.31
C LYS A 268 13.75 -6.39 5.16
N ILE A 269 13.57 -5.81 3.97
CA ILE A 269 14.39 -6.13 2.80
C ILE A 269 15.79 -5.54 2.99
N PHE A 270 16.82 -6.32 2.64
CA PHE A 270 18.21 -5.89 2.73
C PHE A 270 18.47 -4.68 1.83
N ASN A 271 19.00 -3.62 2.42
CA ASN A 271 19.48 -2.43 1.72
C ASN A 271 20.96 -2.19 2.10
N PRO A 272 21.90 -2.08 1.14
CA PRO A 272 23.30 -1.79 1.43
C PRO A 272 23.56 -0.49 2.21
N ASP A 273 22.64 0.48 2.13
CA ASP A 273 22.76 1.75 2.85
C ASP A 273 22.34 1.64 4.33
N ASP A 274 21.67 0.56 4.73
CA ASP A 274 21.26 0.34 6.11
C ASP A 274 22.45 -0.09 6.99
N PRO A 275 22.46 0.29 8.29
CA PRO A 275 23.41 -0.22 9.27
C PRO A 275 23.44 -1.75 9.32
N THR A 276 24.65 -2.32 9.36
CA THR A 276 24.85 -3.78 9.34
C THR A 276 25.07 -4.35 10.75
N VAL A 277 25.67 -3.59 11.64
CA VAL A 277 25.99 -4.00 13.02
C VAL A 277 25.50 -2.95 14.01
N PHE A 278 25.09 -3.39 15.19
CA PHE A 278 24.36 -2.55 16.14
C PHE A 278 24.99 -2.58 17.52
N TRP A 279 25.29 -1.41 18.10
CA TRP A 279 25.90 -1.29 19.42
C TRP A 279 24.84 -1.25 20.54
N ASP A 280 25.06 -2.01 21.60
CA ASP A 280 24.27 -1.98 22.84
C ASP A 280 25.15 -1.42 23.96
N GLU A 281 24.96 -0.14 24.31
CA GLU A 281 25.72 0.53 25.38
C GLU A 281 25.55 -0.16 26.74
N GLY A 282 24.37 -0.70 27.03
CA GLY A 282 24.08 -1.31 28.33
C GLY A 282 24.78 -2.66 28.53
N LYS A 283 25.21 -3.32 27.45
CA LYS A 283 25.89 -4.62 27.49
C LYS A 283 27.31 -4.59 26.95
N LEU A 284 27.81 -3.44 26.50
CA LEU A 284 29.10 -3.32 25.82
C LEU A 284 29.27 -4.39 24.73
N SER A 285 28.27 -4.51 23.85
CA SER A 285 28.24 -5.57 22.85
C SER A 285 27.74 -5.06 21.50
N TYR A 286 28.31 -5.61 20.42
CA TYR A 286 27.81 -5.42 19.07
C TYR A 286 26.96 -6.61 18.65
N THR A 287 25.86 -6.36 17.93
CA THR A 287 24.93 -7.37 17.43
C THR A 287 24.83 -7.33 15.91
N TYR A 288 24.79 -8.51 15.29
CA TYR A 288 24.55 -8.70 13.86
C TYR A 288 23.25 -9.50 13.65
N VAL A 289 22.44 -9.11 12.68
CA VAL A 289 21.20 -9.81 12.30
C VAL A 289 21.44 -10.60 11.02
N PHE A 290 21.10 -11.89 11.04
CA PHE A 290 21.22 -12.74 9.86
C PHE A 290 20.12 -12.44 8.85
N TYR A 291 20.47 -12.52 7.57
CA TYR A 291 19.53 -12.41 6.46
C TYR A 291 19.18 -13.77 5.88
N GLU A 292 17.92 -13.93 5.48
CA GLU A 292 17.39 -15.10 4.78
C GLU A 292 17.04 -14.70 3.36
N SER A 293 17.44 -15.54 2.41
CA SER A 293 17.22 -15.30 0.99
C SER A 293 16.27 -16.32 0.38
N SER A 294 15.58 -15.93 -0.69
CA SER A 294 14.85 -16.90 -1.52
C SER A 294 15.82 -17.96 -2.07
N PRO A 295 15.41 -19.23 -2.19
CA PRO A 295 16.22 -20.26 -2.85
C PRO A 295 16.65 -19.87 -4.27
N GLU A 296 17.79 -20.39 -4.70
CA GLU A 296 18.27 -20.21 -6.07
C GLU A 296 17.25 -20.75 -7.08
N GLY A 297 16.97 -19.98 -8.14
CA GLY A 297 15.95 -20.31 -9.13
C GLY A 297 14.51 -19.99 -8.73
N ALA A 298 14.28 -19.35 -7.57
CA ALA A 298 12.97 -18.84 -7.21
C ALA A 298 12.50 -17.74 -8.20
N VAL A 299 11.19 -17.69 -8.46
CA VAL A 299 10.56 -16.67 -9.33
C VAL A 299 10.77 -15.24 -8.82
N TYR A 300 11.01 -15.09 -7.52
CA TYR A 300 11.30 -13.82 -6.86
C TYR A 300 12.47 -14.00 -5.90
N TYR A 301 13.58 -13.33 -6.19
CA TYR A 301 14.78 -13.34 -5.37
C TYR A 301 14.84 -12.05 -4.53
N THR A 302 14.92 -12.21 -3.21
CA THR A 302 15.15 -11.12 -2.28
C THR A 302 15.80 -11.66 -1.01
N ASN A 303 16.46 -10.77 -0.26
CA ASN A 303 17.11 -11.05 1.00
C ASN A 303 16.43 -10.22 2.08
N VAL A 304 16.06 -10.85 3.19
CA VAL A 304 15.31 -10.19 4.26
C VAL A 304 15.93 -10.48 5.62
N ALA A 305 15.84 -9.51 6.53
CA ALA A 305 16.27 -9.69 7.91
C ALA A 305 15.46 -10.82 8.55
N SER A 306 16.14 -11.76 9.18
CA SER A 306 15.51 -12.82 9.97
C SER A 306 15.26 -12.35 11.42
N ASN A 307 14.70 -13.23 12.23
CA ASN A 307 14.64 -13.05 13.69
C ASN A 307 15.90 -13.57 14.42
N ARG A 308 16.94 -13.95 13.68
CA ARG A 308 18.19 -14.51 14.23
C ARG A 308 19.24 -13.43 14.34
N SER A 309 19.93 -13.43 15.47
CA SER A 309 21.00 -12.47 15.74
C SER A 309 22.12 -13.13 16.55
N ILE A 310 23.30 -12.55 16.47
CA ILE A 310 24.49 -12.96 17.23
C ILE A 310 25.16 -11.70 17.77
N SER A 311 25.68 -11.79 18.99
CA SER A 311 26.33 -10.67 19.67
C SER A 311 27.77 -11.01 20.03
N VAL A 312 28.63 -10.01 19.97
CA VAL A 312 30.02 -10.06 20.43
C VAL A 312 30.18 -9.04 21.54
N HIS A 313 30.68 -9.51 22.68
CA HIS A 313 30.95 -8.72 23.86
C HIS A 313 32.46 -8.60 24.07
N ALA A 314 32.92 -7.41 24.45
CA ALA A 314 34.30 -7.17 24.82
C ALA A 314 34.36 -6.37 26.13
N GLU A 315 35.30 -6.73 26.97
CA GLU A 315 35.62 -6.03 28.22
C GLU A 315 37.14 -5.86 28.26
N CYS A 316 37.61 -4.65 28.58
CA CYS A 316 39.03 -4.33 28.57
C CYS A 316 39.45 -3.73 29.90
N ASP A 317 40.66 -4.06 30.33
CA ASP A 317 41.37 -3.32 31.35
C ASP A 317 42.40 -2.39 30.68
N SER A 318 42.69 -1.25 31.30
CA SER A 318 43.58 -0.22 30.74
C SER A 318 44.63 0.23 31.74
N TRP A 319 45.89 0.32 31.30
CA TRP A 319 47.03 0.66 32.16
C TRP A 319 48.01 1.61 31.48
N ARG A 320 48.70 2.43 32.28
CA ARG A 320 49.72 3.36 31.76
C ARG A 320 51.02 2.63 31.44
N VAL A 321 51.64 3.01 30.33
CA VAL A 321 52.99 2.57 29.96
C VAL A 321 54.00 3.59 30.49
N VAL A 322 54.87 3.17 31.42
CA VAL A 322 55.83 4.06 32.10
C VAL A 322 57.20 4.11 31.43
N LYS A 323 57.51 3.16 30.55
CA LYS A 323 58.79 3.08 29.82
C LYS A 323 58.57 2.43 28.46
N GLY A 324 59.25 2.93 27.42
CA GLY A 324 59.20 2.37 26.06
C GLY A 324 57.92 2.69 25.27
N GLY A 325 57.08 3.59 25.78
CA GLY A 325 55.77 3.89 25.18
C GLY A 325 55.80 4.63 23.85
N ASP A 326 56.96 5.10 23.40
CA ASP A 326 57.14 5.73 22.08
C ASP A 326 57.14 4.72 20.91
N GLY A 327 57.08 3.41 21.21
CA GLY A 327 57.09 2.34 20.23
C GLY A 327 58.42 2.17 19.50
N LEU A 328 59.53 2.73 20.04
CA LEU A 328 60.89 2.62 19.51
C LEU A 328 61.75 1.57 20.23
N THR A 329 61.23 0.96 21.29
CA THR A 329 61.91 -0.09 22.06
C THR A 329 61.13 -1.40 21.99
N ALA A 330 61.85 -2.52 21.97
CA ALA A 330 61.23 -3.85 21.95
C ALA A 330 60.53 -4.23 23.27
N ASN A 331 60.85 -3.58 24.39
CA ASN A 331 60.22 -3.84 25.67
C ASN A 331 59.54 -2.58 26.20
N ILE A 332 58.32 -2.73 26.69
CA ILE A 332 57.56 -1.67 27.36
C ILE A 332 57.28 -2.07 28.80
N THR A 333 57.30 -1.11 29.73
CA THR A 333 56.95 -1.38 31.13
C THR A 333 55.55 -0.85 31.40
N VAL A 334 54.62 -1.76 31.69
CA VAL A 334 53.22 -1.46 32.05
C VAL A 334 53.10 -1.39 33.57
N GLN A 335 52.34 -0.41 34.07
CA GLN A 335 52.04 -0.28 35.49
C GLN A 335 50.56 -0.60 35.74
N TYR A 336 50.30 -1.70 36.45
CA TYR A 336 48.96 -2.12 36.85
C TYR A 336 48.43 -1.30 38.04
N ASP A 337 47.14 -1.43 38.32
CA ASP A 337 46.44 -0.69 39.39
C ASP A 337 46.94 -1.00 40.80
N ASP A 338 47.49 -2.20 41.01
CA ASP A 338 48.14 -2.62 42.25
C ASP A 338 49.55 -2.00 42.43
N GLY A 339 50.00 -1.20 41.46
CA GLY A 339 51.32 -0.58 41.42
C GLY A 339 52.45 -1.51 40.94
N LYS A 340 52.14 -2.78 40.65
CA LYS A 340 53.08 -3.73 40.06
C LYS A 340 53.47 -3.27 38.66
N LYS A 341 54.75 -3.44 38.34
CA LYS A 341 55.30 -3.15 37.02
C LYS A 341 55.69 -4.45 36.34
N GLU A 342 55.32 -4.60 35.09
CA GLU A 342 55.66 -5.75 34.27
C GLU A 342 56.17 -5.28 32.90
N ASP A 343 57.17 -5.97 32.39
CA ASP A 343 57.72 -5.69 31.08
C ASP A 343 57.04 -6.58 30.04
N TRP A 344 56.40 -5.96 29.05
CA TRP A 344 55.85 -6.63 27.88
C TRP A 344 56.86 -6.58 26.73
N GLU A 345 57.06 -7.72 26.08
CA GLU A 345 57.91 -7.83 24.89
C GLU A 345 57.07 -7.64 23.63
N LEU A 346 57.45 -6.67 22.81
CA LEU A 346 56.81 -6.33 21.56
C LEU A 346 57.46 -7.13 20.40
N PRO A 347 56.67 -7.74 19.52
CA PRO A 347 57.18 -8.54 18.40
C PRO A 347 57.75 -7.68 17.26
N SER A 348 57.45 -6.37 17.25
CA SER A 348 57.98 -5.41 16.29
C SER A 348 58.08 -4.02 16.90
N VAL A 349 58.95 -3.19 16.33
CA VAL A 349 59.17 -1.81 16.72
C VAL A 349 58.77 -0.93 15.54
N ASN A 350 57.56 -0.37 15.60
CA ASN A 350 56.96 0.33 14.45
C ASN A 350 56.95 1.86 14.64
N GLY A 351 57.40 2.40 15.79
CA GLY A 351 57.38 3.83 16.11
C GLY A 351 56.14 4.34 16.84
N PRO A 352 55.99 5.67 17.01
CA PRO A 352 54.84 6.27 17.68
C PRO A 352 53.60 6.35 16.77
N ASP A 353 52.47 6.77 17.36
CA ASP A 353 51.23 7.14 16.68
C ASP A 353 50.55 5.96 15.96
N GLN A 354 50.55 4.80 16.62
CA GLN A 354 49.88 3.59 16.15
C GLN A 354 49.39 2.73 17.31
N THR A 355 48.46 1.85 17.00
CA THR A 355 47.93 0.86 17.94
C THR A 355 48.30 -0.53 17.45
N MET A 356 49.01 -1.28 18.28
CA MET A 356 49.41 -2.66 18.04
C MET A 356 48.50 -3.60 18.82
N TYR A 357 47.89 -4.55 18.14
CA TYR A 357 47.10 -5.62 18.73
C TYR A 357 47.93 -6.90 18.72
N LEU A 358 47.95 -7.62 19.83
CA LEU A 358 48.72 -8.83 20.05
C LEU A 358 47.80 -9.94 20.53
N ASN A 359 48.04 -11.14 20.01
CA ASN A 359 47.40 -12.36 20.49
C ASN A 359 48.49 -13.37 20.83
N ASP A 360 48.63 -13.65 22.11
CA ASP A 360 49.52 -14.69 22.64
C ASP A 360 48.87 -16.07 22.48
N PRO A 361 49.42 -16.99 21.67
CA PRO A 361 48.90 -18.36 21.58
C PRO A 361 49.06 -19.17 22.88
N ALA A 362 49.91 -18.74 23.82
CA ALA A 362 50.09 -19.40 25.12
C ALA A 362 49.01 -19.03 26.13
N VAL A 363 48.30 -17.92 25.93
CA VAL A 363 47.18 -17.50 26.78
C VAL A 363 45.97 -18.39 26.48
N GLN A 364 45.29 -18.84 27.54
CA GLN A 364 44.14 -19.72 27.40
C GLN A 364 43.04 -19.01 26.59
N SER A 365 42.56 -19.67 25.53
CA SER A 365 41.43 -19.20 24.72
C SER A 365 40.45 -20.35 24.53
N GLY A 366 39.16 -20.02 24.39
CA GLY A 366 38.09 -20.97 24.14
C GLY A 366 37.63 -20.99 22.68
N ASP A 367 36.61 -21.80 22.40
CA ASP A 367 35.98 -21.83 21.07
C ASP A 367 35.12 -20.61 20.77
N THR A 368 34.72 -19.86 21.80
CA THR A 368 33.84 -18.69 21.68
C THR A 368 34.42 -17.45 22.36
N TRP A 369 35.62 -17.52 22.93
CA TRP A 369 36.23 -16.37 23.60
C TRP A 369 37.75 -16.41 23.47
N GLY A 370 38.38 -15.25 23.56
CA GLY A 370 39.83 -15.10 23.53
C GLY A 370 40.25 -13.75 24.10
N GLN A 371 41.56 -13.60 24.31
CA GLN A 371 42.16 -12.37 24.82
C GLN A 371 43.00 -11.69 23.74
N VAL A 372 42.94 -10.37 23.68
CA VAL A 372 43.80 -9.54 22.82
C VAL A 372 44.43 -8.47 23.70
N ASP A 373 45.76 -8.43 23.69
CA ASP A 373 46.53 -7.37 24.33
C ASP A 373 46.76 -6.24 23.32
N VAL A 374 46.71 -5.00 23.78
CA VAL A 374 46.80 -3.83 22.93
C VAL A 374 47.85 -2.88 23.47
N PHE A 375 48.68 -2.34 22.60
CA PHE A 375 49.64 -1.30 22.91
C PHE A 375 49.40 -0.08 22.02
N GLU A 376 49.02 1.03 22.64
CA GLU A 376 48.84 2.33 22.02
C GLU A 376 50.14 3.13 22.17
N ALA A 377 50.94 3.17 21.10
CA ALA A 377 52.23 3.84 21.08
C ALA A 377 52.07 5.35 20.93
N SER A 378 52.61 6.11 21.87
CA SER A 378 52.54 7.58 21.88
C SER A 378 53.76 8.17 22.56
N ARG A 379 54.24 9.30 22.03
CA ARG A 379 55.34 10.05 22.67
C ARG A 379 54.93 10.75 23.96
N THR A 380 53.63 10.95 24.16
CA THR A 380 53.11 11.81 25.24
C THR A 380 52.22 11.06 26.21
N ASP A 381 51.37 10.15 25.73
CA ASP A 381 50.42 9.43 26.57
C ASP A 381 50.20 7.99 26.07
N PRO A 382 51.17 7.08 26.30
CA PRO A 382 51.09 5.69 25.87
C PRO A 382 50.30 4.81 26.84
N TRP A 383 49.49 3.91 26.29
CA TRP A 383 48.59 3.05 27.04
C TRP A 383 48.70 1.58 26.61
N ALA A 384 48.45 0.69 27.55
CA ALA A 384 48.33 -0.75 27.31
C ALA A 384 46.95 -1.23 27.76
N TYR A 385 46.39 -2.19 27.04
CA TYR A 385 45.09 -2.76 27.35
C TYR A 385 45.15 -4.28 27.26
N SER A 386 44.32 -4.96 28.05
CA SER A 386 44.06 -6.39 27.93
C SER A 386 42.56 -6.57 27.79
N CYS A 387 42.13 -7.14 26.68
CA CYS A 387 40.73 -7.22 26.32
C CYS A 387 40.27 -8.68 26.21
N ASN A 388 39.25 -9.02 26.98
CA ASN A 388 38.54 -10.29 26.88
C ASN A 388 37.35 -10.14 25.94
N ILE A 389 37.35 -10.92 24.86
CA ILE A 389 36.32 -10.87 23.83
C ILE A 389 35.60 -12.21 23.80
N SER A 390 34.26 -12.17 23.79
CA SER A 390 33.40 -13.35 23.75
C SER A 390 32.31 -13.22 22.69
N VAL A 391 31.99 -14.35 22.06
CA VAL A 391 30.98 -14.50 21.02
C VAL A 391 29.79 -15.26 21.62
N GLY A 392 28.62 -14.64 21.60
CA GLY A 392 27.38 -15.27 22.05
C GLY A 392 26.88 -16.34 21.08
N SER A 393 25.98 -17.18 21.54
CA SER A 393 25.25 -18.11 20.66
C SER A 393 24.23 -17.34 19.79
N VAL A 394 23.84 -17.96 18.67
CA VAL A 394 22.82 -17.38 17.80
C VAL A 394 21.46 -17.43 18.48
N VAL A 395 20.87 -16.27 18.72
CA VAL A 395 19.51 -16.14 19.25
C VAL A 395 18.51 -16.61 18.20
N ASN A 396 17.51 -17.39 18.62
CA ASN A 396 16.46 -17.96 17.77
C ASN A 396 16.94 -18.95 16.68
N ALA A 397 18.11 -19.59 16.87
CA ALA A 397 18.48 -20.75 16.07
C ALA A 397 17.66 -21.99 16.49
N VAL A 398 17.04 -22.66 15.52
CA VAL A 398 16.18 -23.85 15.74
C VAL A 398 16.82 -25.12 15.17
N ILE A 399 17.71 -24.97 14.19
CA ILE A 399 18.42 -26.06 13.51
C ILE A 399 19.92 -25.76 13.48
N LYS A 400 20.74 -26.80 13.36
CA LYS A 400 22.19 -26.70 13.41
C LYS A 400 22.76 -25.78 12.32
N GLU A 401 22.15 -25.75 11.14
CA GLU A 401 22.57 -24.91 10.01
C GLU A 401 22.38 -23.41 10.29
N GLN A 402 21.58 -23.05 11.30
CA GLN A 402 21.38 -21.66 11.71
C GLN A 402 22.38 -21.19 12.77
N GLU A 403 23.19 -22.10 13.33
CA GLU A 403 24.23 -21.76 14.30
C GLU A 403 25.54 -21.36 13.59
N VAL A 404 26.42 -20.69 14.34
CA VAL A 404 27.79 -20.39 13.88
C VAL A 404 28.74 -21.46 14.40
N GLY A 405 29.53 -22.04 13.49
CA GLY A 405 30.46 -23.12 13.80
C GLY A 405 31.71 -22.64 14.55
N VAL A 406 32.36 -23.58 15.24
CA VAL A 406 33.61 -23.34 16.00
C VAL A 406 34.73 -22.78 15.12
N ASN A 407 34.79 -23.19 13.85
CA ASN A 407 35.79 -22.70 12.91
C ASN A 407 35.58 -21.24 12.50
N VAL A 408 34.47 -20.61 12.91
CA VAL A 408 34.26 -19.16 12.83
C VAL A 408 34.47 -18.54 14.20
N THR A 409 33.74 -19.00 15.22
CA THR A 409 33.75 -18.37 16.55
C THR A 409 35.12 -18.36 17.23
N ARG A 410 36.00 -19.33 16.95
CA ARG A 410 37.36 -19.38 17.52
C ARG A 410 38.27 -18.28 16.98
N TYR A 411 38.07 -17.84 15.73
CA TYR A 411 38.94 -16.86 15.09
C TYR A 411 38.40 -15.43 15.19
N VAL A 412 37.13 -15.26 15.60
CA VAL A 412 36.48 -13.95 15.75
C VAL A 412 37.11 -13.11 16.89
N PRO A 413 37.28 -13.61 18.13
CA PRO A 413 37.83 -12.81 19.23
C PRO A 413 39.23 -12.25 18.95
N PRO A 414 40.22 -13.06 18.50
CA PRO A 414 41.56 -12.53 18.27
C PRO A 414 41.76 -11.90 16.88
N ALA A 415 40.72 -11.83 16.05
CA ALA A 415 40.83 -11.53 14.62
C ALA A 415 41.66 -10.28 14.29
N ILE A 416 41.54 -9.23 15.10
CA ILE A 416 42.23 -7.95 14.92
C ILE A 416 43.76 -8.08 14.96
N ALA A 417 44.29 -9.09 15.67
CA ALA A 417 45.73 -9.36 15.79
C ALA A 417 46.23 -10.45 14.83
N LEU A 418 45.35 -11.19 14.14
CA LEU A 418 45.75 -12.35 13.34
C LEU A 418 46.42 -11.95 12.01
N GLN A 419 47.55 -12.58 11.67
CA GLN A 419 48.24 -12.38 10.38
C GLN A 419 48.12 -13.60 9.45
N GLY A 420 47.86 -14.78 10.02
CA GLY A 420 47.81 -16.03 9.27
C GLY A 420 49.17 -16.64 8.95
N TYR A 421 50.26 -16.07 9.43
CA TYR A 421 51.55 -16.74 9.51
C TYR A 421 52.11 -16.49 10.91
N GLY A 422 52.79 -17.48 11.50
CA GLY A 422 53.54 -17.26 12.74
C GLY A 422 54.48 -16.07 12.55
N ALA A 423 54.61 -15.19 13.57
CA ALA A 423 55.59 -14.11 13.54
C ALA A 423 56.92 -14.65 12.99
N SER A 424 57.47 -13.98 11.97
CA SER A 424 58.68 -14.48 11.32
C SER A 424 59.75 -14.69 12.38
N ALA A 425 60.48 -15.82 12.32
CA ALA A 425 61.64 -16.07 13.16
C ALA A 425 62.78 -15.03 12.96
N ASN A 426 62.58 -14.06 12.07
CA ASN A 426 63.48 -12.95 11.77
C ASN A 426 62.96 -11.60 12.33
N GLY A 427 62.01 -11.64 13.28
CA GLY A 427 61.63 -10.47 14.08
C GLY A 427 62.80 -9.96 14.91
N VAL A 428 62.68 -8.73 15.42
CA VAL A 428 63.75 -8.05 16.20
C VAL A 428 63.98 -8.74 17.57
N SER A 429 63.08 -9.62 17.99
CA SER A 429 63.15 -10.38 19.25
C SER A 429 63.49 -11.86 19.03
N ASN A 430 64.29 -12.43 19.94
CA ASN A 430 64.54 -13.87 20.10
C ASN A 430 63.30 -14.58 20.70
N ASP A 431 62.12 -14.13 20.33
CA ASP A 431 60.90 -14.46 21.02
C ASP A 431 60.37 -15.84 20.58
N THR A 432 60.18 -16.70 21.57
CA THR A 432 59.70 -18.08 21.40
C THR A 432 58.18 -18.17 21.46
N LYS A 433 57.48 -17.08 21.85
CA LYS A 433 56.04 -17.06 22.09
C LYS A 433 55.16 -17.07 20.83
N MET A 434 55.74 -16.94 19.63
CA MET A 434 55.01 -17.01 18.35
C MET A 434 53.77 -16.11 18.28
N TYR A 435 53.84 -14.88 18.83
CA TYR A 435 52.73 -13.93 18.80
C TYR A 435 52.12 -13.78 17.40
N GLN A 436 50.81 -13.64 17.35
CA GLN A 436 50.14 -13.01 16.21
C GLN A 436 49.94 -11.54 16.55
N TRP A 437 50.26 -10.63 15.64
CA TRP A 437 50.08 -9.21 15.92
C TRP A 437 49.70 -8.42 14.67
N GLN A 438 49.06 -7.27 14.82
CA GLN A 438 48.94 -6.29 13.75
C GLN A 438 49.06 -4.88 14.31
N SER A 439 49.57 -3.97 13.48
CA SER A 439 49.65 -2.55 13.83
C SER A 439 48.86 -1.71 12.85
N TYR A 440 48.06 -0.81 13.41
CA TYR A 440 47.21 0.10 12.66
C TYR A 440 47.60 1.55 12.98
N PRO A 441 47.80 2.41 11.97
CA PRO A 441 48.08 3.82 12.19
C PRO A 441 46.98 4.51 12.99
N SER A 442 47.35 5.46 13.85
CA SER A 442 46.40 6.19 14.72
C SER A 442 45.25 6.89 13.98
N GLU A 443 45.45 7.28 12.71
CA GLU A 443 44.38 7.91 11.91
C GLU A 443 43.42 6.89 11.24
N SER A 444 43.61 5.58 11.45
CA SER A 444 42.75 4.55 10.90
C SER A 444 41.61 4.15 11.84
N ALA A 445 40.52 3.59 11.30
CA ALA A 445 39.33 3.22 12.08
C ALA A 445 39.61 2.33 13.29
N PHE A 446 40.57 1.40 13.15
CA PHE A 446 40.96 0.48 14.23
C PHE A 446 42.31 0.82 14.86
N GLY A 447 43.03 1.82 14.36
CA GLY A 447 44.24 2.33 15.01
C GLY A 447 43.99 3.52 15.92
N ASN A 448 42.80 4.12 15.86
CA ASN A 448 42.43 5.30 16.63
C ASN A 448 42.69 5.12 18.13
N THR A 449 43.27 6.15 18.73
CA THR A 449 43.70 6.16 20.13
C THR A 449 42.50 6.13 21.07
N ALA A 450 42.52 5.24 22.06
CA ALA A 450 41.50 5.20 23.11
C ALA A 450 41.87 6.06 24.33
N GLY A 451 43.13 6.53 24.43
CA GLY A 451 43.55 7.52 25.43
C GLY A 451 43.33 7.07 26.88
N GLY A 452 43.48 5.77 27.15
CA GLY A 452 43.23 5.14 28.45
C GLY A 452 41.78 4.77 28.73
N SER A 453 40.85 4.92 27.77
CA SER A 453 39.46 4.47 27.93
C SER A 453 39.32 2.99 27.59
N ALA A 454 39.14 2.16 28.62
CA ALA A 454 38.79 0.74 28.50
C ALA A 454 37.53 0.51 27.64
N ASP A 455 36.45 1.26 27.88
CA ASP A 455 35.18 1.11 27.16
C ASP A 455 35.31 1.41 25.66
N LEU A 456 36.08 2.45 25.31
CA LEU A 456 36.31 2.81 23.91
C LEU A 456 37.14 1.73 23.20
N MET A 457 38.17 1.19 23.85
CA MET A 457 38.96 0.09 23.30
C MET A 457 38.12 -1.19 23.15
N ALA A 458 37.28 -1.51 24.14
CA ALA A 458 36.34 -2.62 24.07
C ALA A 458 35.37 -2.46 22.88
N ARG A 459 34.84 -1.25 22.65
CA ARG A 459 34.00 -0.94 21.49
C ARG A 459 34.74 -1.15 20.17
N ILE A 460 35.99 -0.69 20.04
CA ILE A 460 36.80 -0.85 18.83
C ILE A 460 37.01 -2.33 18.50
N ILE A 461 37.42 -3.14 19.48
CA ILE A 461 37.68 -4.57 19.26
C ILE A 461 36.38 -5.34 19.01
N ALA A 462 35.31 -5.07 19.77
CA ALA A 462 34.01 -5.68 19.53
C ALA A 462 33.48 -5.35 18.13
N ARG A 463 33.66 -4.11 17.65
CA ARG A 463 33.28 -3.67 16.31
C ARG A 463 34.05 -4.42 15.22
N TYR A 464 35.33 -4.69 15.44
CA TYR A 464 36.15 -5.50 14.55
C TYR A 464 35.65 -6.94 14.49
N ALA A 465 35.48 -7.55 15.67
CA ALA A 465 35.09 -8.94 15.82
C ALA A 465 33.69 -9.25 15.26
N ILE A 466 32.68 -8.42 15.56
CA ILE A 466 31.34 -8.58 14.93
C ILE A 466 31.41 -8.39 13.41
N GLY A 467 32.33 -7.53 12.94
CA GLY A 467 32.57 -7.30 11.53
C GLY A 467 33.04 -8.56 10.80
N VAL A 468 33.88 -9.37 11.45
CA VAL A 468 34.29 -10.69 10.94
C VAL A 468 33.06 -11.57 10.70
N VAL A 469 32.13 -11.62 11.66
CA VAL A 469 30.91 -12.43 11.56
C VAL A 469 30.03 -11.93 10.40
N ALA A 470 29.83 -10.62 10.31
CA ALA A 470 29.00 -9.99 9.26
C ALA A 470 29.58 -10.25 7.85
N VAL A 471 30.89 -10.05 7.66
CA VAL A 471 31.54 -10.28 6.36
C VAL A 471 31.59 -11.77 6.02
N THR A 472 31.77 -12.65 7.02
CA THR A 472 31.68 -14.11 6.82
C THR A 472 30.31 -14.51 6.29
N ALA A 473 29.24 -13.99 6.91
CA ALA A 473 27.87 -14.25 6.48
C ALA A 473 27.57 -13.74 5.06
N LEU A 474 28.19 -12.64 4.63
CA LEU A 474 28.03 -12.11 3.27
C LEU A 474 28.90 -12.81 2.22
N SER A 475 30.03 -13.38 2.63
CA SER A 475 31.03 -13.96 1.72
C SER A 475 30.86 -15.45 1.49
N ASN A 476 30.38 -16.17 2.51
CA ASN A 476 30.20 -17.62 2.44
C ASN A 476 29.06 -18.01 1.50
N THR A 477 29.14 -19.23 0.94
CA THR A 477 28.06 -19.79 0.14
C THR A 477 26.81 -20.04 0.97
N ASN A 478 25.64 -19.90 0.35
CA ASN A 478 24.39 -20.22 1.02
C ASN A 478 24.09 -21.73 1.01
N VAL A 479 23.49 -22.21 2.09
CA VAL A 479 22.90 -23.54 2.23
C VAL A 479 21.38 -23.43 2.33
N GLN A 480 20.67 -24.45 1.85
CA GLN A 480 19.22 -24.50 1.93
C GLN A 480 18.79 -25.05 3.28
N ALA A 481 18.02 -24.26 4.02
CA ALA A 481 17.58 -24.60 5.36
C ALA A 481 16.12 -24.20 5.57
N ARG A 482 15.49 -24.70 6.63
CA ARG A 482 14.13 -24.29 7.00
C ARG A 482 14.17 -22.88 7.61
N GLY A 483 13.28 -22.01 7.14
CA GLY A 483 13.17 -20.63 7.62
C GLY A 483 11.95 -19.93 7.04
N MET A 484 12.03 -18.61 6.91
CA MET A 484 10.91 -17.73 6.57
C MET A 484 11.09 -17.17 5.15
N VAL A 485 10.52 -17.85 4.15
CA VAL A 485 10.65 -17.50 2.73
C VAL A 485 10.03 -16.15 2.45
N PRO A 486 10.78 -15.19 1.91
CA PRO A 486 10.22 -13.90 1.53
C PRO A 486 9.32 -14.06 0.30
N GLN A 487 8.11 -13.51 0.38
CA GLN A 487 7.16 -13.52 -0.71
C GLN A 487 7.26 -12.23 -1.53
N LYS A 488 6.65 -12.21 -2.72
CA LYS A 488 6.47 -10.95 -3.45
C LYS A 488 5.37 -10.12 -2.77
N GLY A 489 5.76 -9.01 -2.16
CA GLY A 489 4.87 -8.05 -1.52
C GLY A 489 4.39 -6.93 -2.44
N ILE A 490 3.28 -6.29 -2.07
CA ILE A 490 2.81 -5.02 -2.61
C ILE A 490 2.56 -4.05 -1.46
N THR A 491 2.71 -2.76 -1.72
CA THR A 491 2.33 -1.67 -0.82
C THR A 491 1.28 -0.81 -1.49
N LEU A 492 0.31 -0.34 -0.71
CA LEU A 492 -0.61 0.69 -1.17
C LEU A 492 -0.09 2.03 -0.68
N GLU A 493 0.31 2.89 -1.61
CA GLU A 493 0.76 4.23 -1.30
C GLU A 493 -0.29 5.24 -1.76
N ILE A 494 -0.77 6.05 -0.83
CA ILE A 494 -1.72 7.13 -1.12
C ILE A 494 -0.92 8.40 -1.38
N THR A 495 -0.95 8.88 -2.63
CA THR A 495 -0.13 10.02 -3.06
C THR A 495 -0.45 11.29 -2.28
N ASN A 496 -1.74 11.53 -1.99
CA ASN A 496 -2.15 12.65 -1.15
C ASN A 496 -3.55 12.41 -0.56
N TRP A 497 -3.61 12.27 0.76
CA TRP A 497 -4.86 12.16 1.51
C TRP A 497 -5.80 13.35 1.31
N THR A 498 -5.26 14.54 1.06
CA THR A 498 -6.04 15.76 0.82
C THR A 498 -6.92 15.62 -0.41
N TYR A 499 -6.40 15.09 -1.52
CA TYR A 499 -7.20 14.88 -2.72
C TYR A 499 -8.29 13.83 -2.51
N LEU A 500 -8.00 12.76 -1.76
CA LEU A 500 -8.99 11.75 -1.42
C LEU A 500 -10.14 12.35 -0.59
N HIS A 501 -9.81 13.11 0.45
CA HIS A 501 -10.80 13.79 1.29
C HIS A 501 -11.62 14.82 0.50
N LEU A 502 -10.96 15.58 -0.38
CA LEU A 502 -11.61 16.58 -1.21
C LEU A 502 -12.60 15.91 -2.18
N ILE A 503 -12.18 14.87 -2.89
CA ILE A 503 -13.04 14.17 -3.86
C ILE A 503 -14.26 13.55 -3.17
N LEU A 504 -14.06 12.77 -2.10
CA LEU A 504 -15.17 12.12 -1.38
C LEU A 504 -16.06 13.14 -0.68
N GLY A 505 -15.48 14.12 0.00
CA GLY A 505 -16.19 15.17 0.71
C GLY A 505 -17.01 16.07 -0.21
N LEU A 506 -16.44 16.49 -1.34
CA LEU A 506 -17.14 17.29 -2.35
C LEU A 506 -18.26 16.50 -3.02
N THR A 507 -18.06 15.21 -3.31
CA THR A 507 -19.10 14.35 -3.88
C THR A 507 -20.31 14.24 -2.95
N VAL A 508 -20.08 13.93 -1.67
CA VAL A 508 -21.15 13.82 -0.65
C VAL A 508 -21.80 15.17 -0.38
N GLY A 509 -21.01 16.24 -0.29
CA GLY A 509 -21.47 17.59 0.01
C GLY A 509 -22.28 18.22 -1.11
N ILE A 510 -21.84 18.11 -2.36
CA ILE A 510 -22.57 18.63 -3.52
C ILE A 510 -23.88 17.88 -3.71
N GLN A 511 -23.91 16.55 -3.54
CA GLN A 511 -25.15 15.79 -3.62
C GLN A 511 -26.17 16.25 -2.56
N LEU A 512 -25.72 16.48 -1.32
CA LEU A 512 -26.59 17.01 -0.26
C LEU A 512 -27.13 18.39 -0.62
N LEU A 513 -26.27 19.28 -1.09
CA LEU A 513 -26.63 20.63 -1.49
C LEU A 513 -27.70 20.62 -2.60
N ILE A 514 -27.50 19.79 -3.64
CA ILE A 514 -28.46 19.65 -4.74
C ILE A 514 -29.78 19.08 -4.24
N ALA A 515 -29.76 18.05 -3.40
CA ALA A 515 -30.97 17.47 -2.84
C ALA A 515 -31.77 18.51 -2.03
N VAL A 516 -31.11 19.27 -1.16
CA VAL A 516 -31.75 20.32 -0.34
C VAL A 516 -32.33 21.43 -1.23
N VAL A 517 -31.56 21.93 -2.21
CA VAL A 517 -32.02 22.96 -3.14
C VAL A 517 -33.21 22.43 -3.97
N SER A 518 -33.14 21.20 -4.45
CA SER A 518 -34.19 20.55 -5.24
C SER A 518 -35.49 20.45 -4.44
N ILE A 519 -35.41 20.01 -3.19
CA ILE A 519 -36.56 19.93 -2.28
C ILE A 519 -37.17 21.31 -2.02
N LEU A 520 -36.36 22.32 -1.70
CA LEU A 520 -36.85 23.67 -1.41
C LEU A 520 -37.56 24.31 -2.61
N ILE A 521 -37.05 24.07 -3.81
CA ILE A 521 -37.62 24.56 -5.06
C ILE A 521 -38.88 23.77 -5.43
N ALA A 522 -38.81 22.43 -5.42
CA ALA A 522 -39.91 21.54 -5.79
C ALA A 522 -41.11 21.68 -4.84
N ASN A 523 -40.90 21.94 -3.55
CA ASN A 523 -41.98 22.12 -2.56
C ASN A 523 -42.87 23.36 -2.83
N ARG A 524 -42.45 24.28 -3.71
CA ARG A 524 -43.31 25.42 -4.13
C ARG A 524 -44.48 24.98 -5.01
N VAL A 525 -44.42 23.78 -5.56
CA VAL A 525 -45.35 23.26 -6.56
C VAL A 525 -45.81 21.85 -6.18
N GLN A 526 -47.03 21.46 -6.55
CA GLN A 526 -47.49 20.09 -6.31
C GLN A 526 -46.74 19.12 -7.21
N VAL A 527 -45.91 18.27 -6.60
CA VAL A 527 -45.22 17.19 -7.30
C VAL A 527 -46.14 15.96 -7.30
N ARG A 528 -46.45 15.45 -8.49
CA ARG A 528 -47.27 14.26 -8.66
C ARG A 528 -46.41 13.00 -8.74
N CYS A 529 -46.95 11.89 -8.25
CA CYS A 529 -46.31 10.57 -8.31
C CYS A 529 -46.07 10.15 -9.77
N HIS A 530 -45.05 9.32 -10.00
CA HIS A 530 -44.61 8.87 -11.35
C HIS A 530 -45.57 7.84 -11.99
N SER A 531 -46.82 7.77 -11.56
CA SER A 531 -47.78 6.82 -12.13
C SER A 531 -48.22 7.32 -13.51
N HIS A 532 -48.05 6.49 -14.54
CA HIS A 532 -48.51 6.78 -15.89
C HIS A 532 -49.99 7.18 -15.92
N LEU A 533 -50.83 6.50 -15.11
CA LEU A 533 -52.25 6.82 -14.97
C LEU A 533 -52.50 8.21 -14.40
N SER A 534 -51.68 8.64 -13.44
CA SER A 534 -51.79 9.99 -12.85
C SER A 534 -51.36 11.08 -13.83
N MET A 535 -50.41 10.77 -14.71
CA MET A 535 -49.93 11.66 -15.76
C MET A 535 -50.95 11.75 -16.91
N THR A 536 -51.57 10.64 -17.32
CA THR A 536 -52.69 10.63 -18.28
C THR A 536 -53.88 11.42 -17.75
N ALA A 537 -54.21 11.29 -16.47
CA ALA A 537 -55.28 12.07 -15.84
C ALA A 537 -54.99 13.57 -15.83
N LEU A 538 -53.72 13.97 -15.77
CA LEU A 538 -53.29 15.36 -15.83
C LEU A 538 -53.45 15.96 -17.23
N PHE A 539 -53.18 15.17 -18.27
CA PHE A 539 -53.29 15.59 -19.68
C PHE A 539 -54.70 15.54 -20.24
N ARG A 540 -55.63 14.82 -19.59
CA ARG A 540 -57.02 14.67 -20.02
C ARG A 540 -57.70 15.97 -20.50
N PRO A 541 -57.65 17.12 -19.80
CA PRO A 541 -58.32 18.34 -20.25
C PRO A 541 -57.69 18.93 -21.53
N VAL A 542 -56.38 18.78 -21.71
CA VAL A 542 -55.66 19.32 -22.87
C VAL A 542 -55.79 18.41 -24.10
N MET A 543 -55.98 17.10 -23.86
CA MET A 543 -56.12 16.09 -24.92
C MET A 543 -57.55 15.98 -25.48
N GLN A 544 -58.54 16.68 -24.91
CA GLN A 544 -59.93 16.65 -25.40
C GLN A 544 -60.09 17.18 -26.84
N GLY A 545 -59.17 18.04 -27.29
CA GLY A 545 -59.15 18.58 -28.65
C GLY A 545 -58.41 17.72 -29.67
N VAL A 546 -57.74 16.63 -29.26
CA VAL A 546 -56.92 15.79 -30.13
C VAL A 546 -57.71 14.53 -30.51
N SER A 547 -57.95 14.33 -31.80
CA SER A 547 -58.73 13.21 -32.36
C SER A 547 -58.20 11.83 -31.93
N CYS A 548 -59.05 10.78 -31.95
CA CYS A 548 -58.69 9.38 -31.64
C CYS A 548 -57.43 8.86 -32.35
N ARG A 549 -56.97 9.50 -33.44
CA ARG A 549 -55.69 9.18 -34.10
C ARG A 549 -54.45 9.37 -33.20
N ALA A 550 -54.56 10.13 -32.12
CA ALA A 550 -53.47 10.30 -31.16
C ALA A 550 -53.13 9.04 -30.34
N SER A 551 -54.00 8.03 -30.29
CA SER A 551 -53.72 6.80 -29.54
C SER A 551 -52.64 5.91 -30.19
N ALA A 552 -52.30 6.16 -31.46
CA ALA A 552 -51.29 5.40 -32.22
C ALA A 552 -50.04 6.22 -32.56
N ALA A 553 -49.96 7.47 -32.11
CA ALA A 553 -48.93 8.43 -32.51
C ALA A 553 -47.85 8.62 -31.43
N ASP A 554 -46.61 8.89 -31.84
CA ASP A 554 -45.50 9.17 -30.90
C ASP A 554 -45.66 10.56 -30.24
N GLY A 555 -45.00 10.79 -29.09
CA GLY A 555 -45.10 12.06 -28.34
C GLY A 555 -44.78 13.30 -29.18
N GLN A 556 -43.86 13.17 -30.16
CA GLN A 556 -43.57 14.21 -31.15
C GLN A 556 -44.75 14.50 -32.09
N GLU A 557 -45.45 13.47 -32.55
CA GLU A 557 -46.57 13.57 -33.48
C GLU A 557 -47.81 14.11 -32.77
N VAL A 558 -48.04 13.67 -31.53
CA VAL A 558 -49.10 14.20 -30.65
C VAL A 558 -48.86 15.69 -30.37
N ALA A 559 -47.63 16.10 -30.07
CA ALA A 559 -47.28 17.51 -29.89
C ALA A 559 -47.51 18.35 -31.16
N ALA A 560 -47.28 17.77 -32.35
CA ALA A 560 -47.55 18.44 -33.62
C ALA A 560 -49.05 18.57 -33.91
N MET A 561 -49.86 17.58 -33.52
CA MET A 561 -51.32 17.59 -33.67
C MET A 561 -52.02 18.62 -32.78
N MET A 562 -51.38 19.06 -31.70
CA MET A 562 -51.93 20.08 -30.79
C MET A 562 -51.85 21.51 -31.33
N GLY A 563 -51.12 21.76 -32.43
CA GLY A 563 -50.92 23.09 -33.02
C GLY A 563 -49.62 23.79 -32.59
N LYS A 564 -49.05 24.61 -33.48
CA LYS A 564 -47.76 25.31 -33.24
C LYS A 564 -47.87 26.50 -32.27
N ASP A 565 -49.05 27.11 -32.20
CA ASP A 565 -49.33 28.29 -31.38
C ASP A 565 -49.78 27.94 -29.95
N THR A 566 -50.13 26.67 -29.73
CA THR A 566 -50.53 26.15 -28.44
C THR A 566 -49.41 26.28 -27.42
N ARG A 567 -49.77 26.74 -26.23
CA ARG A 567 -48.85 26.99 -25.12
C ARG A 567 -49.43 26.36 -23.86
N LEU A 568 -48.62 25.56 -23.18
CA LEU A 568 -49.00 24.78 -22.02
C LEU A 568 -48.30 25.26 -20.77
N ARG A 569 -49.03 25.38 -19.65
CA ARG A 569 -48.47 25.80 -18.35
C ARG A 569 -49.02 24.96 -17.20
N TYR A 570 -48.17 24.61 -16.24
CA TYR A 570 -48.61 23.95 -15.01
C TYR A 570 -49.00 24.98 -13.95
N ALA A 571 -50.30 25.12 -13.69
CA ALA A 571 -50.84 26.16 -12.81
C ALA A 571 -51.82 25.61 -11.77
N ARG A 572 -52.02 26.38 -10.70
CA ARG A 572 -52.96 26.06 -9.62
C ARG A 572 -54.38 26.44 -10.04
N GLU A 573 -55.30 25.48 -9.97
CA GLU A 573 -56.72 25.65 -10.24
C GLU A 573 -57.44 26.27 -9.03
N ARG A 574 -58.54 27.01 -9.26
CA ARG A 574 -59.33 27.68 -8.20
C ARG A 574 -59.88 26.70 -7.14
N GLY A 575 -59.97 25.40 -7.46
CA GLY A 575 -60.35 24.31 -6.54
C GLY A 575 -59.21 23.68 -5.73
N GLY A 576 -57.97 24.18 -5.84
CA GLY A 576 -56.86 23.81 -4.95
C GLY A 576 -55.85 22.79 -5.50
N GLY A 577 -56.15 22.10 -6.61
CA GLY A 577 -55.21 21.19 -7.30
C GLY A 577 -54.42 21.88 -8.43
N TYR A 578 -53.32 21.26 -8.89
CA TYR A 578 -52.58 21.73 -10.08
C TYR A 578 -52.99 20.94 -11.34
N ARG A 579 -53.11 21.64 -12.49
CA ARG A 579 -53.40 21.08 -13.83
C ARG A 579 -52.55 21.76 -14.91
N ILE A 580 -52.40 21.10 -16.05
CA ILE A 580 -51.82 21.71 -17.26
C ILE A 580 -52.93 22.49 -17.96
N LEU A 581 -52.71 23.78 -18.19
CA LEU A 581 -53.62 24.68 -18.90
C LEU A 581 -53.08 24.95 -20.30
N SER A 582 -53.97 25.09 -21.28
CA SER A 582 -53.67 25.58 -22.63
C SER A 582 -54.14 27.03 -22.76
N ASN A 583 -53.43 27.88 -23.51
CA ASN A 583 -53.88 29.25 -23.78
C ASN A 583 -55.15 29.34 -24.65
N ASP A 584 -55.56 28.24 -25.30
CA ASP A 584 -56.75 28.18 -26.16
C ASP A 584 -58.06 27.85 -25.40
N LEU A 585 -58.02 27.83 -24.05
CA LEU A 585 -59.14 27.44 -23.17
C LEU A 585 -59.42 28.45 -22.04
#